data_AF-A0A8J3D0W6-F1
#
_entry.id   AF-A0A8J3D0W6-F1
#
_cell.length_a   1.000
_cell.length_b   1.000
_cell.length_c   1.000
_cell.angle_alpha   90.00
_cell.angle_beta   90.00
_cell.angle_gamma   90.00
#
_symmetry.space_group_name_H-M   'P 1'
#
loop_
_entity.id
_entity.type
_entity.pdbx_description
1 polymer ?
#
loop_
_entity_poly.entity_id
_entity_poly.type
_entity_poly.pdbx_seq_one_letter_code
_entity_poly.pdbx_strand_id
1 'polypeptide(L)'
;MAAVFENELASGQEIFLFEDAETDWKIPWLDSCTVEGIWNLESDFRQKILIKDVFSREETERICTEGSAPYKFRKELFPDGINLSSERSRYDSIINAFYTHIGKPEIVEFDVALRGYRTYRSFSKPVFFREFTYACLYQSYEGPHLAVYRKEHGKWKRYFSVTFLLV
;
A
#
# COMPACT_ATOMS: atom_id res chain seq x y z
N MET A 1 -6.93 10.47 5.38
CA MET A 1 -6.58 9.52 4.29
C MET A 1 -7.80 8.83 3.66
N ALA A 2 -8.98 9.47 3.62
CA ALA A 2 -10.20 8.84 3.11
C ALA A 2 -10.11 8.39 1.64
N ALA A 3 -9.30 9.08 0.82
CA ALA A 3 -9.12 8.79 -0.60
C ALA A 3 -8.51 7.40 -0.90
N VAL A 4 -7.80 6.78 0.06
CA VAL A 4 -7.15 5.47 -0.14
C VAL A 4 -8.16 4.30 -0.11
N PHE A 5 -9.38 4.57 0.37
CA PHE A 5 -10.41 3.57 0.64
C PHE A 5 -11.82 4.02 0.23
N GLU A 6 -11.92 5.06 -0.58
CA GLU A 6 -13.20 5.73 -0.86
C GLU A 6 -14.21 4.75 -1.48
N ASN A 7 -13.76 3.88 -2.38
CA ASN A 7 -14.62 2.89 -3.04
C ASN A 7 -15.04 1.76 -2.10
N GLU A 8 -14.09 1.22 -1.33
CA GLU A 8 -14.32 0.15 -0.37
C GLU A 8 -15.31 0.61 0.71
N LEU A 9 -15.09 1.80 1.26
CA LEU A 9 -16.00 2.40 2.25
C LEU A 9 -17.38 2.71 1.64
N ALA A 10 -17.44 3.20 0.40
CA ALA A 10 -18.72 3.43 -0.29
C ALA A 10 -19.49 2.12 -0.53
N SER A 11 -18.79 0.99 -0.68
CA SER A 11 -19.41 -0.34 -0.80
C SER A 11 -19.76 -0.99 0.55
N GLY A 12 -19.51 -0.31 1.67
CA GLY A 12 -19.77 -0.83 3.02
C GLY A 12 -18.80 -1.94 3.44
N GLN A 13 -17.63 -2.05 2.80
CA GLN A 13 -16.62 -3.03 3.20
C GLN A 13 -15.94 -2.61 4.50
N GLU A 14 -15.73 -3.60 5.37
CA GLU A 14 -14.89 -3.45 6.55
C GLU A 14 -13.43 -3.62 6.17
N ILE A 15 -12.61 -2.64 6.53
CA ILE A 15 -11.23 -2.52 6.08
C ILE A 15 -10.30 -2.64 7.27
N PHE A 16 -9.34 -3.55 7.20
CA PHE A 16 -8.33 -3.74 8.22
C PHE A 16 -6.97 -3.21 7.75
N LEU A 17 -6.34 -2.38 8.58
CA LEU A 17 -5.03 -1.78 8.33
C LEU A 17 -4.13 -1.99 9.55
N PHE A 18 -2.86 -2.32 9.34
CA PHE A 18 -1.90 -2.39 10.44
C PHE A 18 -1.51 -1.01 10.94
N GLU A 19 -1.36 -0.88 12.26
CA GLU A 19 -0.87 0.34 12.87
C GLU A 19 0.56 0.67 12.43
N ASP A 20 1.40 -0.34 12.28
CA ASP A 20 2.78 -0.16 11.84
C ASP A 20 2.87 -0.12 10.31
N ALA A 21 3.52 0.92 9.81
CA ALA A 21 3.75 1.09 8.39
C ALA A 21 4.68 0.02 7.82
N GLU A 22 4.49 -0.26 6.53
CA GLU A 22 5.34 -1.16 5.77
C GLU A 22 6.69 -0.52 5.51
N THR A 23 7.73 -1.11 6.10
CA THR A 23 9.12 -0.68 5.95
C THR A 23 9.88 -1.56 4.95
N ASP A 24 9.43 -2.79 4.72
CA ASP A 24 10.05 -3.74 3.79
C ASP A 24 9.38 -3.62 2.41
N TRP A 25 9.83 -2.62 1.65
CA TRP A 25 9.33 -2.35 0.30
C TRP A 25 9.86 -3.42 -0.66
N LYS A 26 9.09 -4.49 -0.82
CA LYS A 26 9.37 -5.54 -1.81
C LYS A 26 8.92 -5.11 -3.19
N ILE A 27 9.84 -4.63 -4.00
CA ILE A 27 9.59 -4.36 -5.42
C ILE A 27 10.20 -5.50 -6.24
N PRO A 28 9.41 -6.31 -6.96
CA PRO A 28 9.92 -7.32 -7.87
C PRO A 28 11.01 -6.73 -8.79
N TRP A 29 12.08 -7.48 -9.05
CA TRP A 29 13.22 -7.08 -9.90
C TRP A 29 14.14 -6.00 -9.34
N LEU A 30 13.83 -5.45 -8.16
CA LEU A 30 14.69 -4.50 -7.47
C LEU A 30 15.07 -5.05 -6.09
N ASP A 31 16.37 -5.21 -5.87
CA ASP A 31 16.90 -5.64 -4.57
C ASP A 31 16.61 -4.61 -3.46
N SER A 32 16.39 -3.35 -3.82
CA SER A 32 16.04 -2.27 -2.91
C SER A 32 15.35 -1.10 -3.64
N CYS A 33 14.68 -0.23 -2.87
CA CYS A 33 14.14 1.02 -3.41
C CYS A 33 15.30 1.95 -3.81
N THR A 34 15.48 2.14 -5.12
CA THR A 34 16.48 3.04 -5.70
C THR A 34 15.80 4.06 -6.61
N VAL A 35 16.42 5.23 -6.81
CA VAL A 35 15.84 6.26 -7.67
C VAL A 35 15.68 5.76 -9.10
N GLU A 36 16.73 5.14 -9.62
CA GLU A 36 16.75 4.56 -10.97
C GLU A 36 15.70 3.46 -11.11
N GLY A 37 15.55 2.60 -10.10
CA GLY A 37 14.53 1.55 -10.08
C GLY A 37 13.11 2.12 -10.11
N ILE A 38 12.84 3.13 -9.28
CA ILE A 38 11.53 3.78 -9.20
C ILE A 38 11.22 4.61 -10.47
N TRP A 39 12.21 5.23 -11.09
CA TRP A 39 12.03 6.03 -12.31
C TRP A 39 11.68 5.22 -13.56
N ASN A 40 12.11 3.97 -13.60
CA ASN A 40 11.81 3.05 -14.71
C ASN A 40 10.42 2.42 -14.62
N LEU A 41 9.67 2.75 -13.57
CA LEU A 41 8.31 2.29 -13.38
C LEU A 41 7.32 3.04 -14.26
N GLU A 42 6.35 2.29 -14.78
CA GLU A 42 5.26 2.84 -15.59
C GLU A 42 3.90 2.60 -14.93
N SER A 43 3.02 3.61 -14.98
CA SER A 43 1.66 3.47 -14.46
C SER A 43 0.82 2.43 -15.21
N ASP A 44 -0.21 1.91 -14.54
CA ASP A 44 -1.19 0.98 -15.15
C ASP A 44 -2.31 1.68 -15.94
N PHE A 45 -2.17 2.98 -16.22
CA PHE A 45 -3.18 3.75 -16.95
C PHE A 45 -3.17 3.47 -18.45
N ARG A 46 -4.30 3.76 -19.12
CA ARG A 46 -4.41 3.72 -20.60
C ARG A 46 -3.37 4.61 -21.28
N GLN A 47 -3.01 5.72 -20.65
CA GLN A 47 -1.85 6.52 -21.03
C GLN A 47 -0.75 6.24 -20.02
N LYS A 48 0.38 5.71 -20.50
CA LYS A 48 1.53 5.39 -19.65
C LYS A 48 2.15 6.69 -19.13
N ILE A 49 2.20 6.81 -17.81
CA ILE A 49 2.91 7.87 -17.10
C ILE A 49 4.15 7.25 -16.48
N LEU A 50 5.32 7.80 -16.78
CA LEU A 50 6.57 7.40 -16.15
C LEU A 50 6.77 8.19 -14.86
N ILE A 51 7.27 7.53 -13.81
CA ILE A 51 7.51 8.19 -12.53
C ILE A 51 8.51 9.36 -12.68
N LYS A 52 9.54 9.19 -13.52
CA LYS A 52 10.55 10.23 -13.78
C LYS A 52 9.98 11.53 -14.39
N ASP A 53 8.82 11.46 -15.03
CA ASP A 53 8.15 12.63 -15.62
C ASP A 53 7.30 13.36 -14.57
N VAL A 54 7.02 12.71 -13.44
CA VAL A 54 6.18 13.23 -12.37
C VAL A 54 7.03 13.74 -11.20
N PHE A 55 8.06 13.00 -10.79
CA PHE A 55 8.86 13.29 -9.60
C PHE A 55 10.32 13.56 -9.95
N SER A 56 10.90 14.56 -9.28
CA SER A 56 12.34 14.82 -9.37
C SER A 56 13.17 13.71 -8.73
N ARG A 57 14.49 13.78 -8.89
CA ARG A 57 15.43 12.81 -8.32
C ARG A 57 15.34 12.86 -6.80
N GLU A 58 15.35 14.07 -6.24
CA GLU A 58 15.26 14.34 -4.81
C GLU A 58 13.91 13.90 -4.25
N GLU A 59 12.80 14.14 -4.98
CA GLU A 59 11.48 13.67 -4.57
C GLU A 59 11.44 12.13 -4.53
N THR A 60 12.06 11.47 -5.51
CA THR A 60 12.09 10.00 -5.59
C THR A 60 12.98 9.39 -4.50
N GLU A 61 14.12 10.00 -4.20
CA GLU A 61 14.97 9.60 -3.08
C GLU A 61 14.23 9.73 -1.74
N ARG A 62 13.45 10.80 -1.58
CA ARG A 62 12.56 10.98 -0.42
C ARG A 62 11.45 9.94 -0.36
N ILE A 63 10.88 9.51 -1.50
CA ILE A 63 9.93 8.38 -1.52
C ILE A 63 10.56 7.14 -0.89
N CYS A 64 11.76 6.75 -1.31
CA CYS A 64 12.44 5.56 -0.79
C CYS A 64 12.85 5.71 0.68
N THR A 65 13.44 6.84 1.06
CA THR A 65 13.99 7.05 2.41
C THR A 65 12.89 7.33 3.44
N GLU A 66 11.96 8.23 3.16
CA GLU A 66 10.88 8.55 4.10
C GLU A 66 9.78 7.49 4.07
N GLY A 67 9.49 6.91 2.91
CA GLY A 67 8.44 5.92 2.76
C GLY A 67 8.73 4.62 3.51
N SER A 68 9.99 4.17 3.53
CA SER A 68 10.44 3.00 4.29
C SER A 68 10.69 3.27 5.78
N ALA A 69 10.54 4.53 6.23
CA ALA A 69 10.76 4.87 7.62
C ALA A 69 9.65 4.30 8.52
N PRO A 70 9.99 3.85 9.76
CA PRO A 70 9.00 3.43 10.73
C PRO A 70 7.97 4.52 10.97
N TYR A 71 6.69 4.15 10.92
CA TYR A 71 5.59 5.07 11.14
C TYR A 71 4.42 4.32 11.77
N LYS A 72 3.79 4.93 12.77
CA LYS A 72 2.63 4.36 13.43
C LYS A 72 1.38 5.17 13.10
N PHE A 73 0.47 4.54 12.37
CA PHE A 73 -0.84 5.05 12.05
C PHE A 73 -1.68 5.24 13.31
N ARG A 74 -2.45 6.32 13.34
CA ARG A 74 -3.42 6.59 14.40
C ARG A 74 -4.82 6.63 13.81
N LYS A 75 -5.81 6.18 14.58
CA LYS A 75 -7.19 5.99 14.10
C LYS A 75 -7.81 7.28 13.59
N GLU A 76 -7.43 8.43 14.15
CA GLU A 76 -7.95 9.75 13.80
C GLU A 76 -7.56 10.19 12.37
N LEU A 77 -6.57 9.54 11.75
CA LEU A 77 -6.17 9.83 10.37
C LEU A 77 -7.09 9.20 9.31
N PHE A 78 -7.95 8.29 9.76
CA PHE A 78 -8.79 7.45 8.92
C PHE A 78 -10.27 7.74 9.16
N PRO A 79 -11.11 7.68 8.12
CA PRO A 79 -12.56 7.70 8.28
C PRO A 79 -13.07 6.53 9.15
N ASP A 80 -14.33 6.66 9.55
CA ASP A 80 -15.09 5.56 10.15
C ASP A 80 -15.19 4.37 9.17
N GLY A 81 -15.22 3.15 9.70
CA GLY A 81 -15.19 1.90 8.92
C GLY A 81 -13.80 1.28 8.68
N ILE A 82 -12.71 1.99 9.01
CA ILE A 82 -11.34 1.45 8.97
C ILE A 82 -10.92 0.97 10.37
N ASN A 83 -10.59 -0.31 10.50
CA ASN A 83 -10.07 -0.88 11.74
C ASN A 83 -8.54 -0.90 11.71
N LEU A 84 -7.91 -0.26 12.71
CA LEU A 84 -6.47 -0.39 12.92
C LEU A 84 -6.17 -1.58 13.81
N SER A 85 -5.17 -2.38 13.45
CA SER A 85 -4.71 -3.52 14.24
C SER A 85 -3.22 -3.44 14.54
N SER A 86 -2.84 -3.72 15.79
CA SER A 86 -1.45 -3.84 16.22
C SER A 86 -0.89 -5.26 16.10
N GLU A 87 -1.70 -6.25 15.73
CA GLU A 87 -1.34 -7.67 15.84
C GLU A 87 -0.66 -8.24 14.58
N ARG A 88 0.09 -7.44 13.82
CA ARG A 88 0.68 -7.84 12.52
C ARG A 88 1.38 -9.21 12.56
N SER A 89 2.18 -9.48 13.58
CA SER A 89 2.89 -10.76 13.76
C SER A 89 1.96 -11.97 13.87
N ARG A 90 0.81 -11.80 14.53
CA ARG A 90 -0.22 -12.85 14.63
C ARG A 90 -0.81 -13.14 13.26
N TYR A 91 -1.11 -12.09 12.48
CA TYR A 91 -1.61 -12.23 11.11
C TYR A 91 -0.61 -12.91 10.20
N ASP A 92 0.64 -12.44 10.19
CA ASP A 92 1.71 -13.04 9.40
C ASP A 92 1.89 -14.51 9.74
N SER A 93 1.82 -14.88 11.03
CA SER A 93 1.88 -16.28 11.48
C SER A 93 0.72 -17.13 10.93
N ILE A 94 -0.51 -16.63 11.00
CA ILE A 94 -1.69 -17.32 10.47
C ILE A 94 -1.58 -17.49 8.95
N ILE A 95 -1.19 -16.43 8.22
CA ILE A 95 -1.01 -16.48 6.77
C ILE A 95 0.12 -17.44 6.37
N ASN A 96 1.26 -17.40 7.06
CA ASN A 96 2.36 -18.33 6.82
C ASN A 96 1.94 -19.77 7.08
N ALA A 97 1.18 -20.03 8.16
CA ALA A 97 0.62 -21.34 8.43
C ALA A 97 -0.32 -21.80 7.32
N PHE A 98 -1.15 -20.90 6.76
CA PHE A 98 -2.01 -21.21 5.61
C PHE A 98 -1.19 -21.68 4.42
N TYR A 99 -0.27 -20.84 3.94
CA TYR A 99 0.54 -21.14 2.75
C TYR A 99 1.39 -22.40 2.91
N THR A 100 1.87 -22.68 4.12
CA THR A 100 2.64 -23.90 4.43
C THR A 100 1.78 -25.17 4.34
N HIS A 101 0.47 -25.05 4.50
CA HIS A 101 -0.47 -26.18 4.55
C HIS A 101 -1.46 -26.23 3.38
N ILE A 102 -1.30 -25.36 2.36
CA ILE A 102 -2.08 -25.41 1.12
C ILE A 102 -1.99 -26.83 0.51
N GLY A 103 -3.13 -27.40 0.17
CA GLY A 103 -3.24 -28.73 -0.43
C GLY A 103 -3.44 -29.89 0.56
N LYS A 104 -3.50 -29.62 1.88
CA LYS A 104 -3.90 -30.62 2.88
C LYS A 104 -5.43 -30.53 3.12
N PRO A 105 -6.17 -31.66 3.03
CA PRO A 105 -7.64 -31.66 3.01
C PRO A 105 -8.31 -31.32 4.36
N GLU A 106 -7.58 -31.23 5.46
CA GLU A 106 -8.13 -31.15 6.83
C GLU A 106 -8.33 -29.73 7.37
N ILE A 107 -8.21 -28.68 6.55
CA ILE A 107 -8.19 -27.30 7.05
C ILE A 107 -9.22 -26.41 6.33
N VAL A 108 -10.51 -26.67 6.57
CA VAL A 108 -11.62 -25.84 6.05
C VAL A 108 -11.96 -24.67 6.99
N GLU A 109 -11.84 -24.83 8.31
CA GLU A 109 -12.15 -23.79 9.29
C GLU A 109 -11.19 -22.59 9.22
N PHE A 110 -9.93 -22.83 8.83
CA PHE A 110 -8.92 -21.78 8.69
C PHE A 110 -9.18 -20.87 7.48
N ASP A 111 -9.70 -21.40 6.36
CA ASP A 111 -10.07 -20.58 5.19
C ASP A 111 -11.21 -19.61 5.54
N VAL A 112 -12.19 -20.03 6.35
CA VAL A 112 -13.32 -19.18 6.75
C VAL A 112 -12.85 -18.05 7.68
N ALA A 113 -12.01 -18.34 8.68
CA ALA A 113 -11.43 -17.33 9.55
C ALA A 113 -10.51 -16.35 8.77
N LEU A 114 -9.82 -16.84 7.73
CA LEU A 114 -8.94 -16.04 6.88
C LEU A 114 -9.66 -15.15 5.86
N ARG A 115 -10.92 -15.45 5.50
CA ARG A 115 -11.70 -14.60 4.59
C ARG A 115 -11.93 -13.20 5.15
N GLY A 116 -12.07 -13.05 6.47
CA GLY A 116 -12.14 -11.73 7.12
C GLY A 116 -10.85 -10.92 6.98
N TYR A 117 -9.74 -11.60 6.70
CA TYR A 117 -8.44 -10.97 6.47
C TYR A 117 -8.13 -10.79 4.98
N ARG A 118 -8.94 -11.29 4.04
CA ARG A 118 -8.74 -11.04 2.60
C ARG A 118 -8.83 -9.56 2.18
N THR A 119 -9.11 -8.64 3.11
CA THR A 119 -9.13 -7.19 2.89
C THR A 119 -8.03 -6.45 3.65
N TYR A 120 -7.07 -7.15 4.27
CA TYR A 120 -5.98 -6.50 5.00
C TYR A 120 -5.10 -5.68 4.04
N ARG A 121 -4.70 -4.46 4.44
CA ARG A 121 -3.71 -3.70 3.68
C ARG A 121 -2.56 -3.28 4.60
N SER A 122 -1.35 -3.29 4.05
CA SER A 122 -0.17 -2.67 4.66
C SER A 122 0.25 -1.50 3.79
N PHE A 123 0.48 -0.36 4.42
CA PHE A 123 0.92 0.86 3.73
C PHE A 123 2.23 1.36 4.29
N SER A 124 3.04 1.94 3.43
CA SER A 124 4.17 2.75 3.86
C SER A 124 3.73 4.02 4.58
N LYS A 125 4.70 4.71 5.19
CA LYS A 125 4.49 6.09 5.59
C LYS A 125 4.08 6.93 4.36
N PRO A 126 3.04 7.78 4.46
CA PRO A 126 2.71 8.72 3.39
C PRO A 126 3.83 9.77 3.24
N VAL A 127 4.34 9.94 2.03
CA VAL A 127 5.35 10.97 1.73
C VAL A 127 4.69 12.11 0.95
N PHE A 128 4.85 13.34 1.43
CA PHE A 128 4.21 14.53 0.86
C PHE A 128 5.21 15.43 0.12
N PHE A 129 4.76 15.97 -1.01
CA PHE A 129 5.57 16.80 -1.91
C PHE A 129 4.83 18.06 -2.34
N ARG A 130 5.62 19.04 -2.82
CA ARG A 130 5.13 20.29 -3.44
C ARG A 130 4.04 20.96 -2.61
N GLU A 131 4.41 21.35 -1.40
CA GLU A 131 3.51 22.04 -0.46
C GLU A 131 2.21 21.26 -0.18
N PHE A 132 2.32 19.94 0.01
CA PHE A 132 1.19 19.03 0.26
C PHE A 132 0.18 18.95 -0.90
N THR A 133 0.64 19.17 -2.12
CA THR A 133 -0.18 18.96 -3.34
C THR A 133 -0.15 17.51 -3.79
N TYR A 134 0.94 16.79 -3.53
CA TYR A 134 1.07 15.37 -3.88
C TYR A 134 1.38 14.53 -2.65
N ALA A 135 0.89 13.29 -2.65
CA ALA A 135 1.23 12.28 -1.67
C ALA A 135 1.54 10.95 -2.37
N CYS A 136 2.52 10.23 -1.84
CA CYS A 136 2.94 8.92 -2.35
C CYS A 136 2.84 7.87 -1.23
N LEU A 137 2.35 6.69 -1.58
CA LEU A 137 2.09 5.57 -0.68
C LEU A 137 2.43 4.26 -1.38
N TYR A 138 3.26 3.42 -0.77
CA TYR A 138 3.45 2.03 -1.18
C TYR A 138 2.42 1.12 -0.50
N GLN A 139 1.89 0.14 -1.23
CA GLN A 139 0.94 -0.86 -0.73
C GLN A 139 1.37 -2.27 -1.17
N SER A 140 1.29 -3.28 -0.28
CA SER A 140 1.91 -4.60 -0.53
C SER A 140 0.96 -5.78 -0.77
N TYR A 141 -0.33 -5.71 -0.43
CA TYR A 141 -1.17 -6.92 -0.34
C TYR A 141 -1.75 -7.46 -1.65
N GLU A 142 -2.16 -6.59 -2.59
CA GLU A 142 -2.70 -7.01 -3.89
C GLU A 142 -1.63 -7.10 -4.99
N GLY A 143 -0.37 -7.29 -4.56
CA GLY A 143 0.81 -7.01 -5.33
C GLY A 143 1.39 -5.65 -4.93
N PRO A 144 2.73 -5.56 -4.89
CA PRO A 144 3.38 -4.32 -4.56
C PRO A 144 2.97 -3.28 -5.60
N HIS A 145 2.54 -2.10 -5.14
CA HIS A 145 2.30 -0.97 -6.02
C HIS A 145 2.54 0.36 -5.32
N LEU A 146 2.87 1.38 -6.12
CA LEU A 146 3.04 2.76 -5.68
C LEU A 146 1.80 3.57 -6.08
N ALA A 147 1.06 4.06 -5.10
CA ALA A 147 -0.11 4.90 -5.30
C ALA A 147 0.24 6.38 -5.12
N VAL A 148 -0.05 7.18 -6.14
CA VAL A 148 0.17 8.63 -6.14
C VAL A 148 -1.16 9.34 -6.07
N TYR A 149 -1.28 10.25 -5.11
CA TYR A 149 -2.44 11.07 -4.89
C TYR A 149 -2.11 12.53 -5.18
N ARG A 150 -3.07 13.24 -5.75
CA ARG A 150 -3.04 14.67 -5.95
C ARG A 150 -4.17 15.33 -5.18
N LYS A 151 -3.88 16.47 -4.56
CA LYS A 151 -4.89 17.29 -3.90
C LYS A 151 -5.58 18.17 -4.93
N GLU A 152 -6.89 17.98 -5.08
CA GLU A 152 -7.76 18.72 -5.98
C GLU A 152 -8.92 19.33 -5.20
N HIS A 153 -9.09 20.65 -5.26
CA HIS A 153 -10.16 21.36 -4.54
C HIS A 153 -10.20 21.02 -3.03
N GLY A 154 -9.03 20.88 -2.41
CA GLY A 154 -8.91 20.53 -1.00
C GLY A 154 -9.09 19.05 -0.66
N LYS A 155 -9.48 18.20 -1.63
CA LYS A 155 -9.66 16.76 -1.45
C LYS A 155 -8.52 15.98 -2.10
N TRP A 156 -8.05 14.93 -1.44
CA TRP A 156 -7.11 14.00 -2.04
C TRP A 156 -7.84 13.12 -3.05
N LYS A 157 -7.26 12.93 -4.24
CA LYS A 157 -7.75 11.98 -5.25
C LYS A 157 -6.60 11.13 -5.75
N ARG A 158 -6.88 9.86 -6.05
CA ARG A 158 -5.90 8.98 -6.70
C ARG A 158 -5.59 9.54 -8.08
N TYR A 159 -4.33 9.90 -8.31
CA TYR A 159 -3.86 10.45 -9.56
C TYR A 159 -3.43 9.32 -10.51
N PHE A 160 -2.50 8.48 -10.06
CA PHE A 160 -2.20 7.21 -10.72
C PHE A 160 -1.64 6.18 -9.74
N SER A 161 -1.58 4.92 -10.19
CA SER A 161 -0.86 3.84 -9.52
C SER A 161 0.14 3.24 -10.49
N VAL A 162 1.24 2.74 -9.94
CA VAL A 162 2.19 1.88 -10.64
C VAL A 162 2.20 0.53 -9.95
N THR A 163 1.71 -0.50 -10.62
CA THR A 163 1.81 -1.86 -10.13
C THR A 163 3.15 -2.46 -10.50
N PHE A 164 3.84 -3.02 -9.51
CA PHE A 164 5.14 -3.65 -9.71
C PHE A 164 5.00 -5.12 -10.19
N LEU A 165 3.97 -5.42 -10.98
CA LEU A 165 3.76 -6.77 -11.52
C LEU A 165 4.82 -7.10 -12.57
N LEU A 166 5.24 -8.36 -12.55
CA LEU A 166 5.87 -9.03 -13.68
C LEU A 166 5.03 -8.82 -14.95
N VAL A 167 5.60 -8.15 -15.95
CA VAL A 167 5.29 -8.45 -17.35
C VAL A 167 6.32 -9.46 -17.82
#